data_AF-A0A819YUR0-F1
#
_entry.id   AF-A0A819YUR0-F1
#
_cell.length_a   1.000
_cell.length_b   1.000
_cell.length_c   1.000
_cell.angle_alpha   90.00
_cell.angle_beta   90.00
_cell.angle_gamma   90.00
#
_symmetry.space_group_name_H-M   'P 1'
#
loop_
_entity.id
_entity.type
_entity.pdbx_description
1 polymer ?
#
loop_
_entity_poly.entity_id
_entity_poly.type
_entity_poly.pdbx_seq_one_letter_code
_entity_poly.pdbx_strand_id
1 'polypeptide(L)'
;LPANCTYGKAMWPENGEINLVSLLGSNPTMIRSSVCTKSNNPLRDNIPINMAEVPDANTQFKTYTLLWSPDQIEMFVRLNDTDSYDRRILLWEKLNRDWTFWPFDQRFHLEIYLGVGGDVAGNEIDDDKFPQQLEIASVRFEEWNI
;
A
#
# COMPACT_ATOMS: atom_id res chain seq x y z
N LEU A 1 3.69 -7.28 -4.03
CA LEU A 1 2.97 -8.54 -4.35
C LEU A 1 3.76 -9.78 -3.94
N PRO A 2 3.11 -10.90 -3.61
CA PRO A 2 3.79 -12.14 -3.23
C PRO A 2 4.61 -12.70 -4.39
N ALA A 3 5.78 -13.26 -4.10
CA ALA A 3 6.68 -13.82 -5.12
C ALA A 3 6.23 -15.21 -5.60
N ASN A 4 5.52 -15.95 -4.75
CA ASN A 4 5.08 -17.31 -5.02
C ASN A 4 3.65 -17.53 -4.48
N CYS A 5 2.95 -18.50 -5.06
CA CYS A 5 1.69 -19.03 -4.53
C CYS A 5 2.00 -20.11 -3.48
N THR A 6 2.49 -19.71 -2.30
CA THR A 6 2.85 -20.62 -1.21
C THR A 6 1.62 -21.14 -0.47
N TYR A 7 0.62 -20.29 -0.27
CA TYR A 7 -0.57 -20.55 0.50
C TYR A 7 -1.80 -20.77 -0.39
N GLY A 8 -2.70 -21.63 0.08
CA GLY A 8 -3.99 -21.88 -0.56
C GLY A 8 -3.88 -22.48 -1.97
N LYS A 9 -4.82 -22.11 -2.84
CA LYS A 9 -4.94 -22.54 -4.25
C LYS A 9 -4.86 -21.39 -5.25
N ALA A 10 -4.95 -20.13 -4.80
CA ALA A 10 -4.92 -18.95 -5.65
C ALA A 10 -3.87 -17.95 -5.16
N MET A 11 -3.24 -17.23 -6.09
CA MET A 11 -2.22 -16.23 -5.76
C MET A 11 -2.80 -15.13 -4.88
N TRP A 12 -3.88 -14.50 -5.33
CA TRP A 12 -4.58 -13.45 -4.61
C TRP A 12 -6.01 -13.89 -4.27
N PRO A 13 -6.54 -13.54 -3.08
CA PRO A 13 -5.90 -12.78 -1.99
C PRO A 13 -5.11 -13.65 -1.01
N GLU A 14 -4.96 -14.96 -1.29
CA GLU A 14 -4.49 -15.93 -0.28
C GLU A 14 -3.03 -15.77 0.12
N ASN A 15 -2.19 -15.23 -0.76
CA ASN A 15 -0.78 -14.95 -0.49
C ASN A 15 -0.52 -13.49 -0.09
N GLY A 16 -1.58 -12.73 0.12
CA GLY A 16 -1.55 -11.37 0.65
C GLY A 16 -1.14 -10.29 -0.36
N GLU A 17 -1.39 -9.04 0.02
CA GLU A 17 -0.94 -7.84 -0.70
C GLU A 17 -0.80 -6.70 0.30
N ILE A 18 0.29 -5.94 0.19
CA ILE A 18 0.60 -4.80 1.04
C ILE A 18 0.58 -3.57 0.15
N ASN A 19 -0.47 -2.75 0.28
CA ASN A 19 -0.58 -1.48 -0.42
C ASN A 19 -0.04 -0.37 0.47
N LEU A 20 1.25 -0.05 0.31
CA LEU A 20 1.90 1.03 1.04
C LEU A 20 1.19 2.37 0.82
N VAL A 21 0.94 2.72 -0.44
CA VAL A 21 0.25 3.95 -0.82
C VAL A 21 -0.47 3.77 -2.16
N SER A 22 -1.70 4.27 -2.22
CA SER A 22 -2.44 4.51 -3.46
C SER A 22 -3.11 5.88 -3.41
N LEU A 23 -3.24 6.52 -4.56
CA LEU A 23 -3.98 7.76 -4.76
C LEU A 23 -4.96 7.56 -5.91
N LEU A 24 -6.10 8.26 -5.84
CA LEU A 24 -7.01 8.36 -6.98
C LEU A 24 -7.01 9.78 -7.52
N GLY A 25 -7.04 9.92 -8.85
CA GLY A 25 -7.15 11.23 -9.49
C GLY A 25 -8.41 12.00 -9.09
N SER A 26 -9.47 11.32 -8.64
CA SER A 26 -10.68 11.96 -8.11
C SER A 26 -10.50 12.60 -6.73
N ASN A 27 -9.47 12.19 -5.97
CA ASN A 27 -9.11 12.80 -4.69
C ASN A 27 -7.59 12.72 -4.46
N PRO A 28 -6.82 13.61 -5.12
CA PRO A 28 -5.36 13.51 -5.19
C PRO A 28 -4.65 13.96 -3.90
N THR A 29 -5.40 14.43 -2.89
CA THR A 29 -4.86 14.83 -1.57
C THR A 29 -5.11 13.78 -0.50
N MET A 30 -5.78 12.67 -0.84
CA MET A 30 -6.11 11.60 0.08
C MET A 30 -5.36 10.33 -0.30
N ILE A 31 -4.32 9.99 0.46
CA ILE A 31 -3.60 8.74 0.30
C ILE A 31 -4.35 7.60 0.98
N ARG A 32 -4.22 6.37 0.44
CA ARG A 32 -4.78 5.16 1.04
C ARG A 32 -3.72 4.08 1.19
N SER A 33 -3.75 3.43 2.34
CA SER A 33 -2.90 2.29 2.68
C SER A 33 -3.79 1.11 3.08
N SER A 34 -3.43 -0.10 2.66
CA SER A 34 -4.21 -1.29 2.98
C SER A 34 -3.37 -2.56 3.05
N VAL A 35 -3.92 -3.56 3.73
CA VAL A 35 -3.36 -4.91 3.80
C VAL A 35 -4.46 -5.88 3.40
N CYS A 36 -4.22 -6.66 2.34
CA CYS A 36 -5.12 -7.68 1.84
C CYS A 36 -4.62 -9.07 2.24
N THR A 37 -5.53 -9.93 2.67
CA THR A 37 -5.27 -11.32 3.07
C THR A 37 -6.46 -12.19 2.66
N LYS A 38 -6.33 -13.52 2.82
CA LYS A 38 -7.46 -14.43 2.61
C LYS A 38 -8.67 -14.07 3.48
N SER A 39 -8.43 -13.68 4.72
CA SER A 39 -9.48 -13.33 5.70
C SER A 39 -10.00 -11.90 5.52
N ASN A 40 -9.20 -11.01 4.94
CA ASN A 40 -9.48 -9.58 4.83
C ASN A 40 -9.19 -9.07 3.41
N ASN A 41 -10.19 -8.98 2.55
CA ASN A 41 -10.03 -8.60 1.14
C ASN A 41 -11.30 -7.94 0.58
N PRO A 42 -11.23 -7.23 -0.55
CA PRO A 42 -12.38 -6.55 -1.09
C PRO A 42 -13.48 -7.50 -1.59
N LEU A 43 -13.18 -8.77 -1.90
CA LEU A 43 -14.23 -9.76 -2.24
C LEU A 43 -15.15 -10.12 -1.04
N ARG A 44 -14.76 -9.69 0.16
CA ARG A 44 -15.49 -9.91 1.43
C ARG A 44 -15.94 -8.60 2.08
N ASP A 45 -15.74 -7.46 1.41
CA ASP A 45 -16.09 -6.12 1.91
C ASP A 45 -15.49 -5.80 3.31
N ASN A 46 -14.33 -6.36 3.63
CA ASN A 46 -13.72 -6.25 4.97
C ASN A 46 -12.21 -5.98 4.96
N ILE A 47 -11.70 -5.44 3.85
CA ILE A 47 -10.28 -5.07 3.73
C ILE A 47 -9.96 -3.87 4.66
N PRO A 48 -8.91 -3.96 5.48
CA PRO A 48 -8.37 -2.85 6.24
C PRO A 48 -7.83 -1.78 5.29
N ILE A 49 -8.53 -0.65 5.20
CA ILE A 49 -8.10 0.53 4.46
C ILE A 49 -8.08 1.72 5.41
N ASN A 50 -6.91 2.34 5.56
CA ASN A 50 -6.78 3.62 6.25
C ASN A 50 -6.45 4.72 5.23
N MET A 51 -6.99 5.91 5.49
CA MET A 51 -6.78 7.07 4.65
C MET A 51 -6.14 8.20 5.44
N ALA A 52 -5.28 8.98 4.79
CA ALA A 52 -4.68 10.16 5.37
C ALA A 52 -4.73 11.32 4.37
N GLU A 53 -5.16 12.48 4.85
CA GLU A 53 -5.05 13.71 4.08
C GLU A 53 -3.59 14.18 4.07
N VAL A 54 -3.06 14.38 2.88
CA VAL A 54 -1.73 14.90 2.56
C VAL A 54 -1.93 15.90 1.41
N PRO A 55 -2.16 17.19 1.73
CA PRO A 55 -2.64 18.19 0.77
C PRO A 55 -1.80 18.36 -0.50
N ASP A 56 -0.52 18.04 -0.42
CA ASP A 56 0.46 18.21 -1.48
C ASP A 56 1.01 16.87 -2.02
N ALA A 57 0.34 15.75 -1.76
CA ALA A 57 0.79 14.41 -2.19
C ALA A 57 0.95 14.25 -3.71
N ASN A 58 0.22 15.04 -4.51
CA ASN A 58 0.29 15.03 -5.98
C ASN A 58 1.14 16.17 -6.57
N THR A 59 1.73 17.03 -5.74
CA THR A 59 2.50 18.21 -6.18
C THR A 59 3.89 18.29 -5.60
N GLN A 60 4.20 17.50 -4.58
CA GLN A 60 5.51 17.43 -3.92
C GLN A 60 5.93 15.97 -3.73
N PHE A 61 7.24 15.72 -3.76
CA PHE A 61 7.75 14.41 -3.38
C PHE A 61 7.41 14.11 -1.91
N LYS A 62 6.93 12.89 -1.67
CA LYS A 62 6.67 12.36 -0.33
C LYS A 62 7.44 11.07 -0.13
N THR A 63 7.96 10.89 1.08
CA THR A 63 8.55 9.61 1.49
C THR A 63 7.47 8.77 2.16
N TYR A 64 7.24 7.59 1.61
CA TYR A 64 6.37 6.57 2.17
C TYR A 64 7.23 5.43 2.70
N THR A 65 6.99 5.04 3.95
CA THR A 65 7.81 4.04 4.64
C THR A 65 6.95 2.84 4.99
N LEU A 66 7.41 1.65 4.61
CA LEU A 66 6.89 0.37 5.08
C LEU A 66 7.89 -0.21 6.08
N LEU A 67 7.48 -0.34 7.34
CA LEU A 67 8.18 -1.15 8.32
C LEU A 67 7.48 -2.51 8.40
N TRP A 68 8.20 -3.57 8.12
CA TRP A 68 7.67 -4.92 8.08
C TRP A 68 8.56 -5.84 8.93
N SER A 69 7.94 -6.45 9.93
CA SER A 69 8.56 -7.43 10.83
C SER A 69 7.76 -8.74 10.84
N PRO A 70 8.24 -9.80 11.51
CA PRO A 70 7.50 -11.05 11.63
C PRO A 70 6.11 -10.91 12.28
N ASP A 71 5.88 -9.85 13.08
CA ASP A 71 4.69 -9.69 13.91
C ASP A 71 3.85 -8.45 13.57
N GLN A 72 4.39 -7.46 12.85
CA GLN A 72 3.62 -6.28 12.46
C GLN A 72 4.07 -5.65 11.14
N ILE A 73 3.12 -4.97 10.50
CA ILE A 73 3.31 -4.10 9.34
C ILE A 73 2.86 -2.70 9.74
N GLU A 74 3.73 -1.73 9.56
CA GLU A 74 3.42 -0.32 9.77
C GLU A 74 3.73 0.50 8.52
N MET A 75 2.84 1.40 8.18
CA MET A 75 2.95 2.28 7.01
C MET A 75 2.91 3.72 7.44
N PHE A 76 3.83 4.52 6.92
CA PHE A 76 3.98 5.93 7.28
C PHE A 76 4.11 6.82 6.05
N VAL A 77 3.79 8.11 6.24
CA VAL A 77 4.15 9.19 5.33
C VAL A 77 4.89 10.28 6.09
N ARG A 78 5.99 10.77 5.51
CA ARG A 78 6.66 11.98 5.97
C ARG A 78 5.96 13.21 5.36
N LEU A 79 5.43 14.09 6.20
CA LEU A 79 4.63 15.24 5.73
C LEU A 79 5.51 16.37 5.17
N ASN A 80 6.70 16.58 5.75
CA ASN A 80 7.69 17.53 5.26
C ASN A 80 9.10 17.13 5.75
N ASP A 81 10.15 17.67 5.11
CA ASP A 81 11.55 17.31 5.41
C ASP A 81 12.04 17.75 6.79
N THR A 82 11.27 18.62 7.45
CA THR A 82 11.58 19.20 8.76
C THR A 82 10.85 18.55 9.93
N ASP A 83 9.77 17.81 9.65
CA ASP A 83 8.99 17.14 10.68
C ASP A 83 9.82 16.00 11.27
N SER A 84 9.94 16.04 12.59
CA SER A 84 10.70 15.06 13.36
C SER A 84 10.03 13.68 13.43
N TYR A 85 8.78 13.54 12.96
CA TYR A 85 8.01 12.32 13.07
C TYR A 85 7.24 12.01 11.79
N ASP A 86 7.38 10.78 11.31
CA ASP A 86 6.55 10.27 10.23
C ASP A 86 5.12 10.00 10.75
N ARG A 87 4.10 10.39 9.99
CA ARG A 87 2.70 10.11 10.35
C ARG A 87 2.39 8.65 10.03
N ARG A 88 2.07 7.86 11.06
CA ARG A 88 1.56 6.49 10.86
C ARG A 88 0.18 6.52 10.21
N ILE A 89 0.03 5.78 9.12
CA ILE A 89 -1.21 5.64 8.36
C ILE A 89 -1.93 4.36 8.79
N LEU A 90 -1.20 3.24 8.85
CA LEU A 90 -1.74 1.91 9.11
C LEU A 90 -0.79 1.12 10.01
N LEU A 91 -1.37 0.38 10.96
CA LEU A 91 -0.71 -0.66 11.76
C LEU A 91 -1.51 -1.95 11.58
N TRP A 92 -0.86 -3.03 11.20
CA TRP A 92 -1.42 -4.37 11.09
C TRP A 92 -0.59 -5.35 11.90
N GLU A 93 -1.18 -5.95 12.91
CA GLU A 93 -0.50 -6.85 13.84
C GLU A 93 -0.93 -8.30 13.59
N LYS A 94 0.02 -9.23 13.61
CA LYS A 94 -0.21 -10.67 13.42
C LYS A 94 -1.13 -11.26 14.48
N LEU A 95 -0.99 -10.81 15.73
CA LEU A 95 -1.78 -11.26 16.88
C LEU A 95 -1.84 -12.80 17.04
N ASN A 96 -0.73 -13.49 16.75
CA ASN A 96 -0.63 -14.96 16.74
C ASN A 96 -1.65 -15.68 15.84
N ARG A 97 -2.17 -15.01 14.80
CA ARG A 97 -3.11 -15.60 13.84
C ARG A 97 -2.37 -16.37 12.76
N ASP A 98 -3.10 -17.27 12.10
CA ASP A 98 -2.58 -18.14 11.06
C ASP A 98 -2.36 -17.40 9.72
N TRP A 99 -1.87 -18.14 8.72
CA TRP A 99 -1.54 -17.62 7.39
C TRP A 99 -2.73 -16.99 6.66
N THR A 100 -3.98 -17.36 7.01
CA THR A 100 -5.16 -16.76 6.36
C THR A 100 -5.30 -15.28 6.71
N PHE A 101 -4.75 -14.89 7.87
CA PHE A 101 -4.68 -13.53 8.35
C PHE A 101 -3.28 -12.92 8.22
N TRP A 102 -2.23 -13.75 8.21
CA TRP A 102 -0.83 -13.31 8.13
C TRP A 102 -0.02 -14.16 7.13
N PRO A 103 -0.17 -13.94 5.82
CA PRO A 103 0.68 -14.58 4.81
C PRO A 103 2.03 -13.85 4.62
N PHE A 104 2.35 -12.88 5.48
CA PHE A 104 3.50 -11.96 5.35
C PHE A 104 4.78 -12.52 5.99
N ASP A 105 5.02 -13.81 5.78
CA ASP A 105 6.25 -14.52 6.13
C ASP A 105 6.94 -15.13 4.89
N GLN A 106 6.48 -14.74 3.70
CA GLN A 106 7.01 -15.12 2.41
C GLN A 106 7.69 -13.94 1.71
N ARG A 107 8.39 -14.20 0.61
CA ARG A 107 9.02 -13.12 -0.20
C ARG A 107 7.97 -12.36 -1.00
N PHE A 108 8.14 -11.05 -1.10
CA PHE A 108 7.32 -10.15 -1.90
C PHE A 108 8.19 -9.34 -2.87
N HIS A 109 7.61 -8.96 -4.01
CA HIS A 109 8.12 -7.97 -4.93
C HIS A 109 7.46 -6.61 -4.67
N LEU A 110 8.20 -5.52 -4.87
CA LEU A 110 7.63 -4.18 -4.95
C LEU A 110 7.08 -3.95 -6.37
N GLU A 111 5.87 -3.42 -6.46
CA GLU A 111 5.25 -2.96 -7.70
C GLU A 111 4.91 -1.48 -7.57
N ILE A 112 5.28 -0.69 -8.58
CA ILE A 112 4.95 0.72 -8.67
C ILE A 112 4.40 0.96 -10.06
N TYR A 113 3.17 1.48 -10.15
CA TYR A 113 2.48 1.68 -11.42
C TYR A 113 1.58 2.91 -11.35
N LEU A 114 1.24 3.46 -12.52
CA LEU A 114 0.22 4.48 -12.71
C LEU A 114 -0.92 3.86 -13.53
N GLY A 115 -2.02 3.54 -12.86
CA GLY A 115 -3.22 2.99 -13.51
C GLY A 115 -4.07 4.09 -14.15
N VAL A 116 -4.75 3.75 -15.25
CA VAL A 116 -5.72 4.63 -15.92
C VAL A 116 -7.09 3.95 -15.88
N GLY A 117 -8.02 4.53 -15.12
CA GLY A 117 -9.36 4.01 -14.91
C GLY A 117 -9.43 2.73 -14.05
N GLY A 118 -10.44 1.89 -14.30
CA GLY A 118 -10.67 0.61 -13.62
C GLY A 118 -11.64 0.70 -12.45
N ASP A 119 -11.95 -0.44 -11.84
CA ASP A 119 -13.02 -0.58 -10.85
C ASP A 119 -12.85 0.33 -9.63
N VAL A 120 -11.61 0.69 -9.28
CA VAL A 120 -11.30 1.54 -8.13
C VAL A 120 -11.29 3.04 -8.49
N ALA A 121 -10.75 3.41 -9.65
CA ALA A 121 -10.63 4.81 -10.05
C ALA A 121 -11.85 5.34 -10.83
N GLY A 122 -12.70 4.43 -11.33
CA GLY A 122 -13.79 4.72 -12.25
C GLY A 122 -13.41 4.44 -13.70
N ASN A 123 -14.41 4.14 -14.54
CA ASN A 123 -14.20 3.83 -15.97
C ASN A 123 -14.32 5.07 -16.87
N GLU A 124 -14.75 6.21 -16.34
CA GLU A 124 -14.77 7.47 -17.07
C GLU A 124 -13.37 8.09 -17.06
N ILE A 125 -12.78 8.19 -18.24
CA ILE A 125 -11.44 8.75 -18.46
C ILE A 125 -11.61 10.10 -19.16
N ASP A 126 -11.00 11.13 -18.59
CA ASP A 126 -10.99 12.49 -19.13
C ASP A 126 -9.68 12.72 -19.89
N ASP A 127 -9.74 12.60 -21.21
CA ASP A 127 -8.57 12.66 -22.10
C ASP A 127 -7.86 14.03 -22.04
N ASP A 128 -8.57 15.10 -21.67
CA ASP A 128 -8.00 16.46 -21.55
C ASP A 128 -7.05 16.59 -20.35
N LYS A 129 -7.06 15.63 -19.41
CA LYS A 129 -6.14 15.60 -18.27
C LYS A 129 -4.78 14.99 -18.60
N PHE A 130 -4.58 14.42 -19.79
CA PHE A 130 -3.32 13.82 -20.17
C PHE A 130 -2.37 14.84 -20.82
N PRO A 131 -1.04 14.68 -20.67
CA PRO A 131 -0.34 13.58 -20.00
C PRO A 131 -0.35 13.68 -18.46
N GLN A 132 -0.26 12.52 -17.79
CA GLN A 132 -0.05 12.38 -16.35
C GLN A 132 1.27 11.64 -16.08
N GLN A 133 1.90 11.90 -14.94
CA GLN A 133 3.20 11.33 -14.58
C GLN A 133 3.20 10.80 -13.15
N LEU A 134 3.93 9.70 -12.93
CA LEU A 134 4.29 9.19 -11.62
C LEU A 134 5.81 9.29 -11.50
N GLU A 135 6.28 10.24 -10.70
CA GLU A 135 7.70 10.49 -10.50
C GLU A 135 8.22 9.78 -9.25
N ILE A 136 9.31 9.04 -9.39
CA ILE A 136 9.94 8.28 -8.30
C ILE A 136 11.38 8.75 -8.16
N ALA A 137 11.65 9.53 -7.12
CA ALA A 137 13.00 10.03 -6.86
C ALA A 137 13.95 8.91 -6.41
N SER A 138 13.47 7.99 -5.55
CA SER A 138 14.27 6.86 -5.09
C SER A 138 13.40 5.73 -4.51
N VAL A 139 13.97 4.53 -4.46
CA VAL A 139 13.46 3.38 -3.69
C VAL A 139 14.62 2.85 -2.86
N ARG A 140 14.38 2.59 -1.58
CA ARG A 140 15.39 2.04 -0.67
C ARG A 140 14.82 0.85 0.10
N PHE A 141 15.63 -0.19 0.24
CA PHE A 141 15.38 -1.33 1.11
C PHE A 141 16.44 -1.36 2.19
N GLU A 142 16.02 -1.47 3.44
CA GLU A 142 16.89 -1.58 4.61
C GLU A 142 16.44 -2.81 5.40
N GLU A 143 17.39 -3.62 5.85
CA GLU A 143 17.15 -4.78 6.71
C GLU A 143 17.75 -4.50 8.08
N TRP A 144 16.96 -4.70 9.13
CA TRP A 144 17.39 -4.52 10.51
C TRP A 144 17.82 -5.89 11.02
N ASN A 145 19.11 -6.05 11.32
CA ASN A 145 19.57 -7.20 12.07
C ASN A 145 19.14 -7.02 13.52
N ILE A 146 18.13 -7.78 13.96
CA ILE A 146 17.69 -7.87 15.35
C ILE A 146 18.40 -9.05 16.02
#